data_AF-A0A9D2H9S8-F1
#
_entry.id   AF-A0A9D2H9S8-F1
#
_cell.length_a   1.000
_cell.length_b   1.000
_cell.length_c   1.000
_cell.angle_alpha   90.00
_cell.angle_beta   90.00
_cell.angle_gamma   90.00
#
_symmetry.space_group_name_H-M   'P 1'
#
loop_
_entity.id
_entity.type
_entity.pdbx_description
1 polymer ?
#
loop_
_entity_poly.entity_id
_entity_poly.type
_entity_poly.pdbx_seq_one_letter_code
_entity_poly.pdbx_strand_id
1 'polypeptide(L)' 'MKMDETKYRELFEELEKYEKRGIDISLDGYHASALQIVTAHMIKEEGTYMRDYVISHDGSIKELRFTDIKEDNWAGITP' A
#
# COMPACT_ATOMS: atom_id res chain seq x y z
N MET A 1 22.82 -2.14 3.92
CA MET A 1 21.65 -2.74 3.23
C MET A 1 21.25 -1.76 2.13
N LYS A 2 21.63 -2.00 0.87
CA LYS A 2 21.11 -1.23 -0.26
C LYS A 2 19.84 -1.95 -0.67
N MET A 3 18.73 -1.66 0.01
CA MET A 3 17.44 -2.20 -0.41
C MET A 3 17.21 -1.63 -1.81
N ASP A 4 17.17 -2.52 -2.80
CA ASP A 4 17.32 -2.23 -4.22
C ASP A 4 16.47 -1.03 -4.62
N GLU A 5 17.09 0.08 -5.03
CA GLU A 5 16.42 1.25 -5.62
C GLU A 5 15.41 0.82 -6.71
N THR A 6 15.74 -0.28 -7.38
CA THR A 6 14.90 -1.03 -8.30
C THR A 6 13.53 -1.41 -7.71
N LYS A 7 13.45 -1.98 -6.50
CA LYS A 7 12.18 -2.37 -5.85
C LYS A 7 11.25 -1.18 -5.64
N TYR A 8 11.80 -0.05 -5.17
CA TYR A 8 11.00 1.15 -4.96
C TYR A 8 10.52 1.78 -6.26
N ARG A 9 11.36 1.72 -7.31
CA ARG A 9 10.98 2.16 -8.65
C ARG A 9 9.87 1.28 -9.23
N GLU A 10 9.99 -0.04 -9.13
CA GLU A 10 8.95 -0.98 -9.56
C GLU A 10 7.64 -0.77 -8.80
N LEU A 11 7.71 -0.56 -7.48
CA LEU A 11 6.56 -0.23 -6.64
C LEU A 11 5.89 1.09 -7.09
N PHE A 12 6.70 2.12 -7.36
CA PHE A 12 6.19 3.40 -7.86
C PHE A 12 5.48 3.23 -9.21
N GLU A 13 6.12 2.56 -10.17
CA GLU A 13 5.55 2.33 -11.51
C GLU A 13 4.26 1.49 -11.46
N GLU A 14 4.17 0.55 -10.54
CA GLU A 14 2.97 -0.23 -10.31
C GLU A 14 1.83 0.66 -9.77
N LEU A 15 2.08 1.41 -8.70
CA LEU A 15 1.06 2.26 -8.07
C LEU A 15 0.62 3.41 -8.98
N GLU A 16 1.55 3.98 -9.75
CA GLU A 16 1.23 5.00 -10.74
C GLU A 16 0.25 4.46 -11.81
N LYS A 17 0.35 3.19 -12.19
CA LYS A 17 -0.63 2.58 -13.12
C LYS A 17 -2.02 2.49 -12.49
N TYR A 18 -2.11 2.22 -11.19
CA TYR A 18 -3.38 2.18 -10.47
C TYR A 18 -3.98 3.58 -10.36
N GLU A 19 -3.21 4.59 -9.95
CA GLU A 19 -3.65 5.99 -9.92
C GLU A 19 -4.11 6.47 -11.31
N LYS A 20 -3.35 6.16 -12.37
CA LYS A 20 -3.72 6.52 -13.76
C LYS A 20 -4.99 5.83 -14.26
N ARG A 21 -5.35 4.68 -13.69
CA ARG A 21 -6.63 3.98 -13.96
C ARG A 21 -7.80 4.56 -13.15
N GLY A 22 -7.55 5.52 -12.26
CA GLY A 22 -8.54 6.08 -11.36
C GLY A 22 -8.83 5.19 -10.15
N ILE A 23 -7.91 4.28 -9.82
CA ILE A 23 -8.01 3.43 -8.62
C ILE A 23 -7.45 4.24 -7.45
N ASP A 24 -8.24 4.32 -6.38
CA ASP A 24 -7.85 5.08 -5.19
C ASP A 24 -6.70 4.39 -4.47
N ILE A 25 -5.81 5.16 -3.86
CA ILE A 25 -4.72 4.63 -3.05
C ILE A 25 -4.80 5.32 -1.70
N SER A 26 -4.81 4.53 -0.63
CA SER A 26 -4.89 5.02 0.73
C SER A 26 -3.75 4.48 1.59
N LEU A 27 -3.23 5.32 2.48
CA LEU A 27 -2.25 4.98 3.51
C LEU A 27 -2.89 5.25 4.87
N ASP A 28 -3.04 4.21 5.69
CA ASP A 28 -3.62 4.32 7.03
C ASP A 28 -5.02 4.98 7.04
N GLY A 29 -5.80 4.74 5.98
CA GLY A 29 -7.13 5.33 5.78
C GLY A 29 -7.13 6.76 5.23
N TYR A 30 -5.97 7.36 4.97
CA TYR A 30 -5.85 8.66 4.30
C TYR A 30 -5.55 8.47 2.82
N HIS A 31 -6.24 9.22 1.95
CA HIS A 31 -5.90 9.23 0.52
C HIS A 31 -4.44 9.66 0.32
N ALA A 32 -3.70 8.89 -0.48
CA ALA A 32 -2.28 9.06 -0.68
C ALA A 32 -1.89 8.78 -2.13
N SER A 33 -0.90 9.50 -2.65
CA SER A 33 -0.35 9.22 -3.97
C SER A 33 0.69 8.09 -3.93
N ALA A 34 0.96 7.46 -5.08
CA ALA A 34 1.99 6.44 -5.26
C ALA A 34 3.35 6.88 -4.67
N LEU A 35 3.72 8.15 -4.90
CA LEU A 35 4.96 8.71 -4.35
C LEU A 35 4.98 8.72 -2.82
N GLN A 36 3.84 9.00 -2.18
CA GLN A 36 3.75 9.02 -0.71
C GLN A 36 3.87 7.60 -0.13
N ILE A 37 3.23 6.61 -0.76
CA ILE A 37 3.36 5.19 -0.36
C ILE A 37 4.80 4.71 -0.47
N VAL A 38 5.45 5.01 -1.60
CA VAL A 38 6.85 4.61 -1.86
C VAL A 38 7.79 5.30 -0.87
N THR A 39 7.58 6.59 -0.62
CA THR A 39 8.35 7.35 0.39
C THR A 39 8.17 6.75 1.79
N ALA A 40 6.95 6.36 2.15
CA ALA A 40 6.68 5.69 3.42
C ALA A 40 7.42 4.33 3.52
N HIS A 41 7.48 3.57 2.42
CA HIS A 41 8.26 2.32 2.34
C HIS A 41 9.77 2.54 2.37
N MET A 42 10.28 3.68 1.89
CA MET A 42 11.70 4.03 1.99
C MET A 42 12.11 4.44 3.42
N ILE A 43 11.19 5.07 4.16
CA ILE A 43 11.43 5.56 5.52
C ILE A 43 11.26 4.45 6.57
N LYS A 44 10.32 3.52 6.34
CA LYS A 44 10.05 2.40 7.25
C LYS A 44 10.83 1.13 6.85
N GLU A 45 10.95 0.21 7.79
CA GLU A 45 11.63 -1.08 7.59
C GLU A 45 10.82 -2.02 6.66
N GLU A 46 11.47 -2.99 6.01
CA GLU A 46 10.78 -3.93 5.11
C GLU A 46 9.69 -4.70 5.88
N GLY A 47 8.51 -4.85 5.29
CA GLY A 47 7.41 -5.60 5.91
C GLY A 47 6.57 -4.82 6.92
N THR A 48 6.69 -3.49 6.97
CA THR A 48 5.89 -2.68 7.90
C THR A 48 4.48 -2.34 7.40
N TYR A 49 4.21 -2.46 6.08
CA TYR A 49 2.90 -2.13 5.53
C TYR A 49 2.27 -3.35 4.87
N MET A 50 1.01 -3.62 5.19
CA MET A 50 0.17 -4.61 4.50
C MET A 50 -0.69 -3.89 3.46
N ARG A 51 -0.69 -4.41 2.23
CA ARG A 51 -1.53 -3.92 1.13
C ARG A 51 -2.78 -4.79 1.03
N ASP A 52 -3.94 -4.15 1.18
CA ASP A 52 -5.26 -4.74 0.95
C ASP A 52 -5.85 -4.27 -0.39
N TYR A 53 -6.59 -5.15 -1.07
CA TYR A 53 -7.25 -4.87 -2.34
C TYR A 53 -8.75 -4.73 -2.09
N VAL A 54 -9.26 -3.51 -2.13
CA VAL A 54 -10.68 -3.24 -1.98
C VAL A 54 -11.35 -3.43 -3.33
N ILE A 55 -12.27 -4.39 -3.39
CA ILE A 55 -12.99 -4.74 -4.63
C ILE A 55 -14.36 -4.04 -4.66
N SER A 56 -14.72 -3.48 -5.81
CA SER A 56 -16.05 -2.91 -6.08
C SER A 56 -17.11 -4.01 -6.20
N HIS A 57 -18.39 -3.63 -6.15
CA HIS A 57 -19.52 -4.54 -6.39
C HIS A 57 -19.47 -5.25 -7.75
N ASP A 58 -18.80 -4.64 -8.74
CA ASP A 58 -18.58 -5.17 -10.09
C ASP A 58 -17.43 -6.19 -10.16
N GLY A 59 -16.66 -6.40 -9.07
CA GLY A 59 -15.49 -7.28 -9.06
C GLY A 59 -14.18 -6.60 -9.48
N SER A 60 -14.25 -5.32 -9.88
CA SER A 60 -13.09 -4.50 -10.23
C SER A 60 -12.40 -3.90 -9.00
N ILE A 61 -11.06 -3.80 -9.00
CA ILE A 61 -10.30 -3.15 -7.92
C ILE A 61 -10.73 -1.68 -7.84
N LYS A 62 -11.16 -1.27 -6.65
CA LYS A 62 -11.61 0.09 -6.34
C LYS A 62 -10.52 0.93 -5.68
N GLU A 63 -9.83 0.32 -4.72
CA GLU A 63 -8.85 1.01 -3.86
C GLU A 63 -7.74 0.04 -3.45
N LEU A 64 -6.52 0.56 -3.38
CA LEU A 64 -5.38 -0.09 -2.73
C LEU A 64 -5.18 0.54 -1.36
N ARG A 65 -5.36 -0.24 -0.30
CA ARG A 65 -5.19 0.25 1.07
C ARG A 65 -3.90 -0.27 1.68
N PHE A 66 -3.02 0.64 2.07
CA PHE A 66 -1.80 0.33 2.80
C PHE A 66 -2.01 0.61 4.28
N THR A 67 -1.91 -0.43 5.11
CA THR A 67 -2.07 -0.31 6.57
C THR A 67 -0.75 -0.62 7.23
N ASP A 68 -0.34 0.22 8.18
CA ASP A 68 0.85 -0.05 8.99
C ASP A 68 0.59 -1.26 9.89
N ILE A 69 1.46 -2.25 9.83
CA ILE A 69 1.40 -3.47 10.63
C ILE A 69 2.50 -3.51 11.69
N LYS A 70 3.03 -2.35 12.10
CA LYS A 70 3.91 -2.29 13.29
C LYS A 70 3.16 -2.85 14.49
N GLU A 71 3.37 -4.13 14.75
CA GLU A 71 3.24 -4.92 15.98
C GLU A 71 2.32 -4.37 17.10
N ASP A 72 1.18 -3.79 16.76
CA ASP A 72 0.08 -3.57 17.70
C ASP A 72 -0.91 -4.70 17.46
N ASN A 73 -0.57 -5.83 18.07
CA ASN A 73 -1.52 -6.73 18.70
C ASN A 73 -2.80 -7.00 17.88
N TRP A 74 -2.72 -7.75 16.77
CA TRP A 74 -3.87 -8.50 16.26
C TRP A 74 -4.19 -9.65 17.24
N ALA A 75 -4.64 -9.29 18.44
CA ALA A 75 -5.31 -10.17 19.37
C ALA A 75 -6.82 -9.89 19.25
N GLY A 76 -7.52 -10.79 18.56
CA GLY A 76 -8.95 -10.69 18.27
C GLY A 76 -9.14 -10.20 16.84
N ILE A 77 -9.71 -10.95 15.91
CA ILE A 77 -10.93 -11.74 16.04
C ILE A 77 -10.77 -13.00 15.19
N THR A 78 -10.56 -14.15 15.82
CA THR A 78 -10.91 -15.46 15.25
C THR A 78 -12.23 -15.86 15.91
N PRO A 79 -13.29 -16.19 15.14
CA PRO A 79 -14.60 -16.55 15.68
C PRO A 79 -14.59 -17.88 16.45
#